data_AF-A0A920QUM7-F1
#
_entry.id   AF-A0A920QUM7-F1
#
_cell.length_a   1.000
_cell.length_b   1.000
_cell.length_c   1.000
_cell.angle_alpha   90.00
_cell.angle_beta   90.00
_cell.angle_gamma   90.00
#
_symmetry.space_group_name_H-M   'P 1'
#
loop_
_entity.id
_entity.type
_entity.pdbx_description
1 polymer ?
#
loop_
_entity_poly.entity_id
_entity_poly.type
_entity_poly.pdbx_seq_one_letter_code
_entity_poly.pdbx_strand_id
1 'polypeptide(L)'
;MELRRELAVKAFRHTCAYDGAISVISTKPFSRTVSRSALGHRGPNHHLRYGENPHQKAALYRLHGAHRSGIADTHQVQGKPLSFNNIADTDAALQCAGAFEECACVIVKHANPCGAALASTPLDAYEKAYRTDPTSAFGGIIALNPPLDGETASAIIERQLVDVIVAPKLDDDARSVSKRSRTYAP
;
A
#
# COMPACT_ATOMS: atom_id res chain seq x y z
N MET A 1 -10.37 -37.63 -2.15
CA MET A 1 -11.48 -36.91 -1.46
C MET A 1 -11.17 -35.43 -1.30
N GLU A 2 -9.92 -35.05 -0.98
CA GLU A 2 -9.50 -33.67 -0.71
C GLU A 2 -9.69 -32.69 -1.88
N LEU A 3 -9.23 -33.04 -3.09
CA LEU A 3 -9.40 -32.20 -4.29
C LEU A 3 -10.87 -31.86 -4.59
N ARG A 4 -11.79 -32.81 -4.42
CA ARG A 4 -13.24 -32.55 -4.62
C ARG A 4 -13.78 -31.53 -3.63
N ARG A 5 -13.30 -31.55 -2.39
CA ARG A 5 -13.70 -30.59 -1.34
C ARG A 5 -13.17 -29.19 -1.66
N GLU A 6 -11.92 -29.09 -2.11
CA GLU A 6 -11.33 -27.81 -2.54
C GLU A 6 -12.07 -27.20 -3.72
N LEU A 7 -12.38 -28.01 -4.73
CA LEU A 7 -13.15 -27.58 -5.91
C LEU A 7 -14.58 -27.16 -5.53
N ALA A 8 -15.23 -27.86 -4.60
CA ALA A 8 -16.54 -27.46 -4.09
C ALA A 8 -16.49 -26.08 -3.40
N VAL A 9 -15.49 -25.84 -2.54
CA VAL A 9 -15.29 -24.52 -1.91
C VAL A 9 -15.04 -23.44 -2.96
N LYS A 10 -14.26 -23.74 -4.01
CA LYS A 10 -14.04 -22.80 -5.12
C LYS A 10 -15.34 -22.49 -5.87
N ALA A 11 -16.16 -23.49 -6.15
CA ALA A 11 -17.45 -23.32 -6.83
C ALA A 11 -18.41 -22.44 -6.01
N PHE A 12 -18.58 -22.72 -4.71
CA PHE A 12 -19.45 -21.90 -3.84
C PHE A 12 -18.95 -20.47 -3.66
N ARG A 13 -17.63 -20.25 -3.62
CA ARG A 13 -17.06 -18.88 -3.61
C ARG A 13 -17.38 -18.13 -4.90
N HIS A 14 -17.36 -18.81 -6.03
CA HIS A 14 -17.66 -18.21 -7.33
C HIS A 14 -19.14 -17.82 -7.43
N THR A 15 -20.07 -18.70 -7.06
CA THR A 15 -21.51 -18.38 -7.07
C THR A 15 -21.85 -17.28 -6.06
N CYS A 16 -21.27 -17.30 -4.87
CA CYS A 16 -21.43 -16.24 -3.88
C CYS A 16 -20.95 -14.87 -4.39
N ALA A 17 -19.83 -14.84 -5.11
CA ALA A 17 -19.33 -13.62 -5.75
C ALA A 17 -20.30 -13.08 -6.81
N TYR A 18 -20.83 -13.98 -7.64
CA TYR A 18 -21.77 -13.67 -8.71
C TYR A 18 -23.07 -13.08 -8.16
N ASP A 19 -23.68 -13.74 -7.17
CA ASP A 19 -24.90 -13.25 -6.53
C ASP A 19 -24.66 -11.93 -5.78
N GLY A 20 -23.48 -11.76 -5.16
CA GLY A 20 -23.05 -10.50 -4.57
C GLY A 20 -22.96 -9.36 -5.59
N ALA A 21 -22.42 -9.64 -6.79
CA ALA A 21 -22.35 -8.65 -7.87
C ALA A 21 -23.73 -8.25 -8.38
N ILE A 22 -24.66 -9.21 -8.55
CA ILE A 22 -26.05 -8.96 -8.92
C ILE A 22 -26.72 -8.05 -7.89
N SER A 23 -26.55 -8.35 -6.60
CA SER A 23 -27.10 -7.55 -5.49
C SER A 23 -26.61 -6.10 -5.54
N VAL A 24 -25.30 -5.88 -5.74
CA VAL A 24 -24.73 -4.53 -5.85
C VAL A 24 -25.28 -3.77 -7.06
N ILE A 25 -25.40 -4.41 -8.24
CA ILE A 25 -25.95 -3.75 -9.44
C ILE A 25 -27.44 -3.43 -9.27
N SER A 26 -28.21 -4.37 -8.71
CA SER A 26 -29.67 -4.24 -8.56
C SER A 26 -30.07 -3.22 -7.50
N THR A 27 -29.19 -2.88 -6.56
CA THR A 27 -29.44 -1.87 -5.51
C THR A 27 -29.10 -0.44 -5.95
N LYS A 28 -28.25 -0.25 -6.97
CA LYS A 28 -27.90 1.07 -7.53
C LYS A 28 -29.10 1.97 -7.90
N PRO A 29 -30.23 1.47 -8.44
CA PRO A 29 -31.37 2.31 -8.80
C PRO A 29 -32.21 2.74 -7.59
N PHE A 30 -32.13 2.02 -6.46
CA PHE A 30 -33.06 2.15 -5.33
C PHE A 30 -32.42 2.75 -4.07
N SER A 31 -31.09 2.81 -3.98
CA SER A 31 -30.37 3.32 -2.81
C SER A 31 -29.22 4.24 -3.22
N ARG A 32 -29.20 5.47 -2.70
CA ARG A 32 -28.02 6.36 -2.75
C ARG A 32 -26.89 5.89 -1.83
N THR A 33 -27.14 4.90 -0.99
CA THR A 33 -26.18 4.32 -0.05
C THR A 33 -25.64 3.03 -0.66
N VAL A 34 -24.35 3.00 -0.96
CA VAL A 34 -23.66 1.84 -1.53
C VAL A 34 -23.83 0.65 -0.58
N SER A 35 -24.63 -0.35 -0.96
CA SER A 35 -24.73 -1.60 -0.22
C SER A 35 -23.38 -2.31 -0.28
N ARG A 36 -22.65 -2.33 0.84
CA ARG A 36 -21.29 -2.91 0.95
C ARG A 36 -21.30 -4.44 0.98
N SER A 37 -22.15 -5.12 0.20
CA SER A 37 -22.21 -6.59 0.18
C SER A 37 -21.25 -7.24 -0.84
N ALA A 38 -20.22 -6.52 -1.29
CA ALA A 38 -19.14 -7.14 -2.06
C ALA A 38 -18.16 -7.79 -1.07
N LEU A 39 -18.41 -9.06 -0.76
CA LEU A 39 -17.46 -9.92 -0.05
C LEU A 39 -16.11 -9.86 -0.78
N GLY A 40 -15.11 -9.27 -0.14
CA GLY A 40 -13.76 -9.14 -0.69
C GLY A 40 -13.19 -10.50 -1.08
N HIS A 41 -12.50 -10.54 -2.22
CA HIS A 41 -11.85 -11.76 -2.69
C HIS A 41 -10.42 -11.86 -2.17
N ARG A 42 -10.01 -13.11 -1.90
CA ARG A 42 -8.61 -13.43 -1.61
C ARG A 42 -7.78 -13.39 -2.90
N GLY A 43 -7.07 -12.30 -3.13
CA GLY A 43 -5.96 -12.20 -4.10
C GLY A 43 -4.69 -12.94 -3.65
N PRO A 44 -3.71 -13.13 -4.54
CA PRO A 44 -2.59 -14.07 -4.34
C PRO A 44 -1.60 -13.76 -3.19
N ASN A 45 -1.54 -12.55 -2.64
CA ASN A 45 -0.57 -12.17 -1.59
C ASN A 45 -1.26 -11.75 -0.27
N HIS A 46 -2.00 -12.68 0.35
CA HIS A 46 -2.94 -12.34 1.43
C HIS A 46 -2.45 -12.56 2.86
N HIS A 47 -1.35 -13.27 3.10
CA HIS A 47 -0.89 -13.51 4.47
C HIS A 47 0.06 -12.40 4.91
N LEU A 48 -0.43 -11.55 5.82
CA LEU A 48 0.42 -10.60 6.51
C LEU A 48 1.23 -11.34 7.56
N ARG A 49 2.42 -10.82 7.87
CA ARG A 49 3.32 -11.46 8.83
C ARG A 49 2.66 -11.67 10.20
N TYR A 50 1.85 -10.70 10.62
CA TYR A 50 0.99 -10.70 11.79
C TYR A 50 0.01 -9.52 11.66
N GLY A 51 -0.94 -9.42 12.59
CA GLY A 51 -1.86 -8.29 12.72
C GLY A 51 -1.18 -7.04 13.24
N GLU A 52 -1.89 -6.22 14.01
CA GLU A 52 -1.30 -5.03 14.63
C GLU A 52 -0.18 -5.44 15.61
N ASN A 53 -0.38 -6.56 16.31
CA ASN A 53 0.55 -7.16 17.24
C ASN A 53 0.96 -8.59 16.83
N PRO A 54 2.15 -9.08 17.25
CA PRO A 54 2.68 -10.39 16.81
C PRO A 54 1.78 -11.60 17.10
N HIS A 55 0.96 -11.53 18.15
CA HIS A 55 0.05 -12.62 18.54
C HIS A 55 -1.23 -12.68 17.67
N GLN A 56 -1.47 -11.67 16.83
CA GLN A 56 -2.66 -11.58 15.98
C GLN A 56 -2.36 -12.07 14.56
N LYS A 57 -3.31 -12.76 13.95
CA LYS A 57 -3.26 -13.13 12.52
C LYS A 57 -3.97 -12.07 11.69
N ALA A 58 -3.44 -11.74 10.51
CA ALA A 58 -4.07 -10.80 9.60
C ALA A 58 -3.92 -11.19 8.13
N ALA A 59 -4.81 -10.61 7.31
CA ALA A 59 -4.80 -10.78 5.88
C ALA A 59 -5.32 -9.51 5.17
N LEU A 60 -4.74 -9.20 4.00
CA LEU A 60 -5.07 -8.01 3.22
C LEU A 60 -6.08 -8.35 2.11
N TYR A 61 -7.32 -7.89 2.23
CA TYR A 61 -8.39 -8.16 1.26
C TYR A 61 -8.56 -7.08 0.20
N ARG A 62 -8.91 -7.52 -1.02
CA ARG A 62 -9.26 -6.63 -2.13
C ARG A 62 -10.72 -6.76 -2.48
N LEU A 63 -11.36 -5.62 -2.77
CA LEU A 63 -12.73 -5.60 -3.23
C LEU A 63 -12.79 -6.03 -4.69
N HIS A 64 -13.70 -6.97 -5.01
CA HIS A 64 -13.89 -7.41 -6.38
C HIS A 64 -14.59 -6.32 -7.20
N GLY A 65 -14.06 -6.01 -8.40
CA GLY A 65 -14.62 -4.99 -9.29
C GLY A 65 -14.36 -3.53 -8.89
N ALA A 66 -13.55 -3.28 -7.85
CA ALA A 66 -13.07 -1.93 -7.56
C ALA A 66 -12.06 -1.46 -8.63
N HIS A 67 -12.03 -0.16 -8.89
CA HIS A 67 -10.91 0.44 -9.62
C HIS A 67 -9.62 0.13 -8.87
N ARG A 68 -8.58 -0.25 -9.62
CA ARG A 68 -7.28 -0.57 -9.02
C ARG A 68 -6.68 0.71 -8.44
N SER A 69 -6.66 0.81 -7.12
CA SER A 69 -6.16 1.99 -6.42
C SER A 69 -5.80 1.63 -4.98
N GLY A 70 -4.66 2.16 -4.53
CA GLY A 70 -4.19 2.00 -3.16
C GLY A 70 -3.30 0.77 -2.94
N ILE A 71 -2.93 0.57 -1.68
CA ILE A 71 -1.89 -0.39 -1.27
C ILE A 71 -2.23 -1.85 -1.67
N ALA A 72 -3.52 -2.20 -1.70
CA ALA A 72 -3.99 -3.54 -2.03
C ALA A 72 -3.71 -3.96 -3.49
N ASP A 73 -3.43 -3.01 -4.36
CA ASP A 73 -3.08 -3.22 -5.77
C ASP A 73 -1.59 -3.06 -6.06
N THR A 74 -0.76 -2.73 -5.06
CA THR A 74 0.69 -2.57 -5.24
C THR A 74 1.44 -3.90 -5.31
N HIS A 75 2.56 -3.91 -6.02
CA HIS A 75 3.49 -5.02 -6.10
C HIS A 75 4.73 -4.78 -5.23
N GLN A 76 5.03 -5.72 -4.34
CA GLN A 76 6.27 -5.69 -3.57
C GLN A 76 7.46 -5.99 -4.49
N VAL A 77 8.33 -5.01 -4.69
CA VAL A 77 9.54 -5.19 -5.52
C VAL A 77 10.60 -5.97 -4.76
N GLN A 78 10.76 -5.70 -3.46
CA GLN A 78 11.73 -6.39 -2.61
C GLN A 78 11.41 -6.25 -1.11
N GLY A 79 12.20 -6.95 -0.29
CA GLY A 79 12.12 -6.90 1.17
C GLY A 79 11.28 -8.02 1.79
N LYS A 80 11.10 -7.95 3.10
CA LYS A 80 10.35 -8.96 3.87
C LYS A 80 8.83 -8.77 3.68
N PRO A 81 8.00 -9.81 3.87
CA PRO A 81 6.53 -9.70 3.77
C PRO A 81 5.94 -8.62 4.70
N LEU A 82 4.95 -7.87 4.23
CA LEU A 82 4.33 -6.77 4.99
C LEU A 82 3.67 -7.22 6.30
N SER A 83 3.73 -6.36 7.32
CA SER A 83 2.86 -6.44 8.50
C SER A 83 1.56 -5.65 8.27
N PHE A 84 0.57 -5.83 9.15
CA PHE A 84 -0.64 -4.99 9.15
C PHE A 84 -0.32 -3.50 9.28
N ASN A 85 0.57 -3.14 10.21
CA ASN A 85 0.94 -1.73 10.41
C ASN A 85 1.65 -1.16 9.19
N ASN A 86 2.47 -1.95 8.49
CA ASN A 86 3.07 -1.49 7.24
C ASN A 86 2.00 -1.18 6.19
N ILE A 87 0.95 -1.98 6.07
CA ILE A 87 -0.16 -1.71 5.15
C ILE A 87 -0.88 -0.41 5.52
N ALA A 88 -1.25 -0.26 6.79
CA ALA A 88 -2.01 0.90 7.27
C ALA A 88 -1.23 2.21 7.08
N ASP A 89 0.04 2.23 7.48
CA ASP A 89 0.90 3.41 7.36
C ASP A 89 1.20 3.74 5.88
N THR A 90 1.35 2.72 5.02
CA THR A 90 1.58 2.96 3.58
C THR A 90 0.33 3.50 2.90
N ASP A 91 -0.86 3.02 3.27
CA ASP A 91 -2.12 3.55 2.75
C ASP A 91 -2.30 5.03 3.15
N ALA A 92 -2.03 5.37 4.42
CA ALA A 92 -2.06 6.74 4.90
C ALA A 92 -1.06 7.64 4.14
N ALA A 93 0.16 7.16 3.94
CA ALA A 93 1.19 7.90 3.21
C ALA A 93 0.81 8.09 1.72
N LEU A 94 0.30 7.05 1.06
CA LEU A 94 -0.16 7.09 -0.34
C LEU A 94 -1.30 8.06 -0.54
N GLN A 95 -2.33 8.00 0.32
CA GLN A 95 -3.48 8.91 0.20
C GLN A 95 -3.07 10.36 0.45
N CYS A 96 -2.16 10.60 1.39
CA CYS A 96 -1.66 11.94 1.66
C CYS A 96 -0.82 12.48 0.50
N ALA A 97 0.15 11.72 -0.01
CA ALA A 97 0.97 12.14 -1.15
C ALA A 97 0.15 12.31 -2.44
N GLY A 98 -0.83 11.43 -2.66
CA GLY A 98 -1.71 11.45 -3.83
C GLY A 98 -2.79 12.54 -3.80
N ALA A 99 -2.91 13.31 -2.71
CA ALA A 99 -3.82 14.46 -2.62
C ALA A 99 -3.28 15.70 -3.35
N PHE A 100 -2.02 15.66 -3.80
CA PHE A 100 -1.34 16.78 -4.46
C PHE A 100 -1.03 16.45 -5.92
N GLU A 101 -1.12 17.47 -6.78
CA GLU A 101 -0.70 17.38 -8.18
C GLU A 101 0.80 17.67 -8.33
N GLU A 102 1.34 18.51 -7.44
CA GLU A 102 2.76 18.84 -7.37
C GLU A 102 3.59 17.67 -6.83
N CYS A 103 4.91 17.71 -7.08
CA CYS A 103 5.82 16.69 -6.55
C CYS A 103 5.84 16.73 -5.02
N ALA A 104 5.30 15.68 -4.40
CA ALA A 104 5.06 15.53 -2.99
C ALA A 104 5.81 14.34 -2.40
N CYS A 105 6.33 14.53 -1.19
CA CYS A 105 6.89 13.47 -0.34
C CYS A 105 6.24 13.52 1.04
N VAL A 106 5.75 12.38 1.51
CA VAL A 106 5.11 12.24 2.82
C VAL A 106 5.76 11.09 3.59
N ILE A 107 6.09 11.35 4.85
CA ILE A 107 6.68 10.41 5.80
C ILE A 107 5.67 10.17 6.92
N VAL A 108 5.27 8.91 7.11
CA VAL A 108 4.29 8.47 8.11
C VAL A 108 4.93 7.49 9.08
N LYS A 109 4.53 7.56 10.35
CA LYS A 109 4.84 6.56 11.36
C LYS A 109 3.65 6.39 12.31
N HIS A 110 3.21 5.15 12.51
CA HIS A 110 2.06 4.83 13.36
C HIS A 110 0.81 5.63 12.97
N ALA A 111 0.49 5.64 11.68
CA ALA A 111 -0.58 6.39 11.02
C ALA A 111 -0.50 7.93 11.13
N ASN A 112 0.57 8.48 11.71
CA ASN A 112 0.74 9.92 11.88
C ASN A 112 1.80 10.46 10.92
N PRO A 113 1.51 11.53 10.15
CA PRO A 113 2.52 12.18 9.32
C PRO A 113 3.54 12.89 10.20
N CYS A 114 4.81 12.52 10.08
CA CYS A 114 5.93 13.21 10.75
C CYS A 114 6.69 14.15 9.80
N GLY A 115 6.44 14.04 8.49
CA GLY A 115 6.94 14.99 7.50
C GLY A 115 6.08 14.97 6.24
N ALA A 116 5.83 16.14 5.67
CA ALA A 116 5.15 16.28 4.38
C ALA A 116 5.68 17.53 3.68
N ALA A 117 6.02 17.42 2.40
CA ALA A 117 6.52 18.57 1.65
C ALA A 117 6.23 18.48 0.17
N LEU A 118 6.07 19.65 -0.43
CA LEU A 118 6.04 19.87 -1.88
C LEU A 118 7.36 20.49 -2.34
N ALA A 119 7.83 20.09 -3.51
CA ALA A 119 8.98 20.69 -4.16
C ALA A 119 8.97 20.50 -5.68
N SER A 120 10.02 20.96 -6.35
CA SER A 120 10.19 20.80 -7.80
C SER A 120 10.78 19.45 -8.18
N THR A 121 11.51 18.79 -7.26
CA THR A 121 12.17 17.50 -7.49
C THR A 121 11.84 16.51 -6.36
N PRO A 122 11.88 15.18 -6.62
CA PRO A 122 11.66 14.16 -5.60
C PRO A 122 12.63 14.29 -4.42
N LEU A 123 13.91 14.57 -4.71
CA LEU A 123 14.95 14.77 -3.70
C LEU A 123 14.64 15.97 -2.81
N ASP A 124 14.32 17.13 -3.39
CA ASP A 124 13.99 18.33 -2.60
C ASP A 124 12.74 18.12 -1.74
N ALA A 125 11.74 17.41 -2.26
CA ALA A 125 10.52 17.09 -1.51
C ALA A 125 10.87 16.18 -0.32
N TYR A 126 11.69 15.15 -0.54
CA TYR A 126 12.18 14.29 0.53
C TYR A 126 12.98 15.06 1.58
N GLU A 127 13.95 15.88 1.20
CA GLU A 127 14.80 16.65 2.12
C GLU A 127 13.96 17.58 3.00
N LYS A 128 12.97 18.28 2.43
CA LYS A 128 12.05 19.13 3.19
C LYS A 128 11.18 18.33 4.14
N ALA A 129 10.61 17.20 3.69
CA ALA A 129 9.77 16.35 4.53
C ALA A 129 10.58 15.78 5.70
N TYR A 130 11.78 15.25 5.44
CA TYR A 130 12.67 14.70 6.45
C TYR A 130 13.11 15.72 7.50
N ARG A 131 13.36 16.97 7.10
CA ARG A 131 13.73 18.06 8.01
C ARG A 131 12.65 18.45 9.01
N THR A 132 11.40 18.03 8.80
CA THR A 132 10.27 18.36 9.70
C THR A 132 10.45 17.69 11.06
N ASP A 133 10.73 16.38 11.06
CA ASP A 133 11.04 15.60 12.26
C ASP A 133 11.94 14.40 11.91
N PRO A 134 13.27 14.60 11.86
CA PRO A 134 14.22 13.52 11.57
C PRO A 134 14.17 12.37 12.59
N THR A 135 13.80 12.67 13.84
CA THR A 135 13.75 11.67 14.91
C THR A 135 12.56 10.72 14.72
N SER A 136 11.39 11.25 14.38
CA SER A 136 10.22 10.42 14.10
C SER A 136 10.27 9.75 12.75
N ALA A 137 10.97 10.32 11.76
CA ALA A 137 11.10 9.74 10.42
C ALA A 137 11.82 8.36 10.43
N PHE A 138 12.68 8.12 11.43
CA PHE A 138 13.40 6.85 11.56
C PHE A 138 12.43 5.67 11.79
N GLY A 139 12.52 4.66 10.91
CA GLY A 139 11.62 3.51 10.87
C GLY A 139 10.23 3.82 10.29
N GLY A 140 10.07 4.98 9.64
CA GLY A 140 8.82 5.40 9.01
C GLY A 140 8.57 4.75 7.65
N ILE A 141 7.46 5.16 7.05
CA ILE A 141 7.05 4.83 5.68
C ILE A 141 7.07 6.11 4.86
N ILE A 142 7.66 6.04 3.67
CA ILE A 142 7.81 7.17 2.77
C ILE A 142 6.97 6.93 1.53
N ALA A 143 6.11 7.88 1.19
CA ALA A 143 5.36 7.90 -0.06
C ALA A 143 5.76 9.11 -0.91
N LEU A 144 6.02 8.84 -2.19
CA LEU A 144 6.27 9.83 -3.23
C LEU A 144 5.16 9.72 -4.28
N ASN A 145 4.59 10.84 -4.73
CA ASN A 145 3.74 10.86 -5.93
C ASN A 145 4.48 10.98 -7.28
N PRO A 146 5.78 11.35 -7.39
CA PRO A 146 6.56 11.13 -8.61
C PRO A 146 7.24 9.75 -8.62
N PRO A 147 7.79 9.30 -9.78
CA PRO A 147 8.75 8.19 -9.82
C PRO A 147 9.92 8.40 -8.85
N LEU A 148 10.37 7.31 -8.21
CA LEU A 148 11.56 7.31 -7.37
C LEU A 148 12.80 7.06 -8.24
N ASP A 149 13.75 8.00 -8.18
CA ASP A 149 15.05 7.92 -8.83
C ASP A 149 16.16 7.43 -7.87
N GLY A 150 17.31 7.04 -8.45
CA GLY A 150 18.46 6.54 -7.71
C GLY A 150 19.07 7.53 -6.72
N GLU A 151 19.07 8.82 -7.05
CA GLU A 151 19.61 9.89 -6.19
C GLU A 151 18.78 10.04 -4.91
N THR A 152 17.46 10.17 -5.08
CA THR A 152 16.49 10.26 -3.98
C THR A 152 16.49 8.98 -3.15
N ALA A 153 16.54 7.81 -3.79
CA ALA A 153 16.61 6.53 -3.09
C ALA A 153 17.89 6.42 -2.23
N SER A 154 19.03 6.89 -2.75
CA SER A 154 20.30 6.90 -2.01
C SER A 154 20.22 7.81 -0.79
N ALA A 155 19.74 9.04 -0.98
CA ALA A 155 19.57 10.00 0.11
C ALA A 155 18.69 9.46 1.24
N ILE A 156 17.59 8.78 0.90
CA ILE A 156 16.69 8.15 1.88
C ILE A 156 17.42 7.09 2.72
N ILE A 157 18.15 6.19 2.07
CA ILE A 157 18.77 5.02 2.72
C ILE A 157 19.99 5.43 3.55
N GLU A 158 20.73 6.45 3.11
CA GLU A 158 21.90 6.95 3.84
C GLU A 158 21.51 7.69 5.12
N ARG A 159 20.37 8.39 5.12
CA ARG A 159 19.94 9.22 6.26
C ARG A 159 19.19 8.45 7.34
N GLN A 160 18.42 7.42 6.97
CA GLN A 160 17.59 6.73 7.93
C GLN A 160 17.28 5.29 7.55
N LEU A 161 16.99 4.49 8.58
CA LEU A 161 16.30 3.23 8.37
C LEU A 161 14.85 3.54 7.97
N VAL A 162 14.42 3.07 6.81
CA VAL A 162 13.05 3.18 6.33
C VAL A 162 12.43 1.80 6.21
N ASP A 163 11.20 1.65 6.72
CA ASP A 163 10.53 0.36 6.76
C ASP A 163 9.86 0.05 5.41
N VAL A 164 9.27 1.07 4.77
CA VAL A 164 8.66 1.02 3.43
C VAL A 164 8.91 2.31 2.65
N ILE A 165 9.32 2.19 1.38
CA ILE A 165 9.25 3.28 0.39
C ILE A 165 8.24 2.89 -0.69
N VAL A 166 7.30 3.78 -1.02
CA VAL A 166 6.31 3.59 -2.08
C VAL A 166 6.31 4.77 -3.06
N ALA A 167 6.32 4.45 -4.35
CA ALA A 167 6.26 5.42 -5.44
C ALA A 167 5.57 4.81 -6.67
N PRO A 168 4.96 5.59 -7.57
CA PRO A 168 4.30 5.09 -8.78
C PRO A 168 5.21 4.28 -9.71
N LYS A 169 6.51 4.58 -9.74
CA LYS A 169 7.53 3.87 -10.53
C LYS A 169 8.87 3.93 -9.81
N LEU A 170 9.70 2.94 -10.11
CA LEU A 170 11.10 2.91 -9.71
C LEU A 170 11.96 2.73 -10.95
N ASP A 171 12.97 3.59 -11.11
CA ASP A 171 14.04 3.37 -12.06
C ASP A 171 14.99 2.24 -11.60
N ASP A 172 15.91 1.86 -12.47
CA ASP A 172 16.83 0.74 -12.21
C ASP A 172 17.85 1.08 -11.11
N ASP A 173 18.26 2.34 -11.02
CA ASP A 173 19.21 2.80 -10.01
C ASP A 173 18.57 2.79 -8.62
N ALA A 174 17.34 3.29 -8.46
CA ALA A 174 16.55 3.21 -7.24
C ALA A 174 16.36 1.76 -6.81
N ARG A 175 16.04 0.84 -7.73
CA ARG A 175 15.94 -0.61 -7.44
C ARG A 175 17.27 -1.16 -6.93
N SER A 176 18.38 -0.77 -7.53
CA SER A 176 19.71 -1.25 -7.17
C SER A 176 20.12 -0.81 -5.76
N VAL A 177 19.80 0.43 -5.40
CA VAL A 177 20.13 1.08 -4.13
C VAL A 177 19.24 0.57 -3.00
N SER A 178 17.96 0.34 -3.29
CA SER A 178 16.96 -0.01 -2.30
C SER A 178 17.00 -1.46 -1.80
N LYS A 179 17.97 -2.28 -2.21
CA LYS A 179 18.13 -3.70 -1.80
C LYS A 179 18.08 -3.95 -0.28
N ARG A 180 18.34 -2.94 0.55
CA ARG A 180 18.30 -3.03 2.03
C ARG A 180 16.97 -2.59 2.65
N SER A 181 16.09 -1.87 1.94
CA SER A 181 14.77 -1.43 2.40
C SER A 181 13.64 -2.23 1.73
N ARG A 182 12.41 -2.17 2.27
CA ARG A 182 11.25 -2.77 1.59
C ARG A 182 10.70 -1.72 0.64
N THR A 183 10.55 -2.07 -0.63
CA THR A 183 10.24 -1.08 -1.67
C THR A 183 9.10 -1.57 -2.54
N TYR A 184 8.16 -0.67 -2.84
CA TYR A 184 6.90 -0.99 -3.51
C TYR A 184 6.67 -0.03 -4.68
N ALA A 185 6.23 -0.61 -5.78
CA ALA A 185 5.65 0.09 -6.91
C ALA A 185 4.23 -0.46 -7.13
N PRO A 186 3.29 0.31 -7.69
CA PRO A 186 2.06 -0.22 -8.26
C PRO A 186 2.33 -1.41 -9.20
#